data_AF-A0A438FIC2-F1
#
_entry.id   AF-A0A438FIC2-F1
#
_cell.length_a   1.000
_cell.length_b   1.000
_cell.length_c   1.000
_cell.angle_alpha   90.00
_cell.angle_beta   90.00
_cell.angle_gamma   90.00
#
_symmetry.space_group_name_H-M   'P 1'
#
loop_
_entity.id
_entity.type
_entity.pdbx_description
1 polymer ?
#
loop_
_entity_poly.entity_id
_entity_poly.type
_entity_poly.pdbx_seq_one_letter_code
_entity_poly.pdbx_strand_id
1 'polypeptide(L)'
;MSHLTNESEDGMLSKDQTGSPLIDEGNSSGSAGGGIVLKKGPWTSSEDAILVEYVKKHGEGNWNAVQKHSGLFRCGKSCRLRWANHLRPNLKKGAFTAEEERLIIELHAKMGNKWARMAAHHVHMSMLVVGV
;
A
#
# COMPACT_ATOMS: atom_id res chain seq x y z
N MET A 1 62.60 -7.59 31.00
CA MET A 1 61.81 -7.99 32.19
C MET A 1 60.85 -9.09 31.77
N SER A 2 60.87 -10.19 32.50
CA SER A 2 60.04 -11.37 32.31
C SER A 2 58.67 -11.24 32.98
N HIS A 3 57.74 -12.13 32.57
CA HIS A 3 56.48 -12.53 33.23
C HIS A 3 55.31 -11.54 33.16
N LEU A 4 54.03 -11.92 33.13
CA LEU A 4 53.26 -13.17 32.94
C LEU A 4 51.78 -12.71 32.90
N THR A 5 50.93 -13.52 32.25
CA THR A 5 49.47 -13.75 32.50
C THR A 5 48.49 -12.57 32.47
N ASN A 6 47.41 -12.69 31.69
CA ASN A 6 46.13 -13.14 32.26
C ASN A 6 45.09 -13.42 31.15
N GLU A 7 44.65 -14.69 31.07
CA GLU A 7 43.38 -15.07 30.46
C GLU A 7 42.24 -14.62 31.38
N SER A 8 41.11 -14.20 30.81
CA SER A 8 39.84 -14.15 31.54
C SER A 8 38.71 -14.42 30.56
N GLU A 9 38.02 -15.51 30.88
CA GLU A 9 36.85 -16.09 30.22
C GLU A 9 35.55 -15.35 30.61
N ASP A 10 34.46 -15.79 30.00
CA ASP A 10 33.06 -15.64 30.44
C ASP A 10 32.29 -14.35 30.14
N GLY A 11 31.42 -14.48 29.13
CA GLY A 11 30.27 -13.60 28.88
C GLY A 11 29.06 -14.42 28.42
N MET A 12 28.38 -15.06 29.37
CA MET A 12 27.14 -15.79 29.18
C MET A 12 25.96 -14.89 28.72
N LEU A 13 25.06 -15.56 28.01
CA LEU A 13 23.72 -15.19 27.53
C LEU A 13 22.78 -14.62 28.61
N SER A 14 22.05 -13.53 28.33
CA SER A 14 20.62 -13.39 28.69
C SER A 14 19.89 -12.22 28.03
N LYS A 15 18.89 -12.60 27.21
CA LYS A 15 17.50 -12.12 27.12
C LYS A 15 17.18 -10.72 27.67
N ASP A 16 16.66 -9.88 26.77
CA ASP A 16 15.53 -9.01 27.11
C ASP A 16 14.46 -9.04 26.01
N GLN A 17 13.22 -9.11 26.46
CA GLN A 17 12.00 -9.35 25.70
C GLN A 17 11.33 -8.00 25.44
N THR A 18 10.79 -7.77 24.23
CA THR A 18 9.55 -6.98 24.03
C THR A 18 9.07 -7.17 22.60
N GLY A 19 8.62 -8.39 22.29
CA GLY A 19 7.74 -8.62 21.16
C GLY A 19 6.32 -8.30 21.57
N SER A 20 5.73 -7.23 21.03
CA SER A 20 4.29 -6.94 21.09
C SER A 20 3.94 -5.87 20.06
N PRO A 21 2.71 -5.82 19.52
CA PRO A 21 1.83 -6.91 19.11
C PRO A 21 1.52 -6.84 17.60
N LEU A 22 1.22 -8.00 17.01
CA LEU A 22 0.59 -8.10 15.71
C LEU A 22 -0.76 -7.38 15.76
N ILE A 23 -0.90 -6.28 15.01
CA ILE A 23 -2.22 -5.71 14.72
C ILE A 23 -2.94 -6.63 13.73
N ASP A 24 -3.77 -7.50 14.30
CA ASP A 24 -4.96 -8.01 13.63
C ASP A 24 -5.94 -6.86 13.45
N GLU A 25 -6.05 -6.37 12.22
CA GLU A 25 -7.28 -5.69 11.80
C GLU A 25 -7.79 -6.37 10.53
N GLY A 26 -8.35 -7.56 10.74
CA GLY A 26 -9.46 -8.01 9.92
C GLY A 26 -10.63 -7.04 10.09
N ASN A 27 -11.00 -6.33 9.03
CA ASN A 27 -12.37 -5.85 8.90
C ASN A 27 -12.94 -6.30 7.57
N SER A 28 -13.60 -7.45 7.65
CA SER A 28 -14.50 -8.03 6.67
C SER A 28 -15.83 -7.27 6.70
N SER A 29 -16.27 -6.75 5.55
CA SER A 29 -17.70 -6.60 5.29
C SER A 29 -18.03 -7.43 4.05
N GLY A 30 -18.84 -8.45 4.29
CA GLY A 30 -18.93 -9.64 3.46
C GLY A 30 -19.88 -9.58 2.27
N SER A 31 -19.75 -10.61 1.43
CA SER A 31 -20.85 -11.21 0.69
C SER A 31 -20.55 -12.69 0.56
N ALA A 32 -21.43 -13.51 1.10
CA ALA A 32 -21.35 -14.97 1.15
C ALA A 32 -21.33 -15.61 -0.25
N GLY A 33 -20.62 -16.74 -0.36
CA GLY A 33 -20.70 -17.69 -1.48
C GLY A 33 -19.33 -18.15 -2.00
N GLY A 34 -18.90 -19.35 -1.58
CA GLY A 34 -17.80 -20.15 -2.19
C GLY A 34 -16.44 -19.47 -2.22
N GLY A 35 -15.52 -19.85 -1.33
CA GLY A 35 -14.20 -19.23 -1.20
C GLY A 35 -13.34 -19.33 -2.47
N ILE A 36 -13.44 -18.35 -3.35
CA ILE A 36 -12.47 -18.14 -4.43
C ILE A 36 -11.18 -17.64 -3.79
N VAL A 37 -10.10 -18.43 -3.90
CA VAL A 37 -8.77 -18.04 -3.42
C VAL A 37 -8.29 -16.84 -4.23
N LEU A 38 -8.16 -15.68 -3.57
CA LEU A 38 -7.68 -14.45 -4.20
C LEU A 38 -6.16 -14.45 -4.31
N LYS A 39 -5.64 -13.96 -5.45
CA LYS A 39 -4.20 -13.85 -5.64
C LYS A 39 -3.64 -12.71 -4.77
N LYS A 40 -2.65 -13.05 -3.94
CA LYS A 40 -1.76 -12.09 -3.27
C LYS A 40 -0.49 -11.91 -4.12
N GLY A 41 0.05 -10.69 -4.17
CA GLY A 41 1.26 -10.39 -4.94
C GLY A 41 1.08 -9.29 -6.00
N PRO A 42 2.13 -8.96 -6.75
CA PRO A 42 2.16 -7.83 -7.68
C PRO A 42 1.10 -7.99 -8.78
N TRP A 43 0.67 -6.86 -9.31
CA TRP A 43 -0.23 -6.80 -10.47
C TRP A 43 0.55 -7.02 -11.76
N THR A 44 0.00 -7.87 -12.62
CA THR A 44 0.54 -8.12 -13.96
C THR A 44 -0.11 -7.21 -15.00
N SER A 45 0.57 -6.98 -16.12
CA SER A 45 0.03 -6.16 -17.22
C SER A 45 -1.29 -6.71 -17.79
N SER A 46 -1.47 -8.04 -17.79
CA SER A 46 -2.72 -8.68 -18.21
C SER A 46 -3.87 -8.37 -17.25
N GLU A 47 -3.62 -8.42 -15.94
CA GLU A 47 -4.61 -8.03 -14.93
C GLU A 47 -4.97 -6.54 -15.03
N ASP A 48 -3.97 -5.69 -15.27
CA ASP A 48 -4.18 -4.26 -15.49
C ASP A 48 -5.05 -4.00 -16.73
N ALA A 49 -4.80 -4.71 -17.84
CA ALA A 49 -5.62 -4.60 -19.05
C ALA A 49 -7.08 -5.00 -18.81
N ILE A 50 -7.31 -6.10 -18.10
CA ILE A 50 -8.66 -6.55 -17.72
C ILE A 50 -9.38 -5.51 -16.86
N LEU A 51 -8.67 -4.92 -15.88
CA LEU A 51 -9.25 -3.89 -15.02
C LEU A 51 -9.56 -2.60 -15.79
N VAL A 52 -8.68 -2.19 -16.70
CA VAL A 52 -8.90 -1.03 -17.59
C VAL A 52 -10.11 -1.25 -18.49
N GLU A 53 -10.23 -2.42 -19.10
CA GLU A 53 -11.36 -2.75 -19.97
C GLU A 53 -12.67 -2.74 -19.18
N TYR A 54 -12.69 -3.35 -17.98
CA TYR A 54 -13.85 -3.32 -17.10
C TYR A 54 -14.28 -1.89 -16.79
N VAL A 55 -13.36 -1.02 -16.36
CA VAL A 55 -13.67 0.38 -16.02
C VAL A 55 -14.11 1.17 -17.26
N LYS A 56 -13.52 0.91 -18.43
CA LYS A 56 -13.95 1.53 -19.69
C LYS A 56 -15.39 1.16 -20.04
N LYS A 57 -15.81 -0.08 -19.76
CA LYS A 57 -17.16 -0.59 -20.07
C LYS A 57 -18.21 -0.21 -19.03
N HIS A 58 -17.86 -0.22 -17.75
CA HIS A 58 -18.80 -0.08 -16.63
C HIS A 58 -18.67 1.25 -15.85
N GLY A 59 -17.65 2.05 -16.14
CA GLY A 59 -17.32 3.26 -15.39
C GLY A 59 -16.47 2.99 -14.15
N GLU A 60 -15.96 4.07 -13.54
CA GLU A 60 -15.25 4.00 -12.25
C GLU A 60 -16.25 3.73 -11.13
N GLY A 61 -16.19 2.56 -10.49
CA GLY A 61 -17.07 2.23 -9.38
C GLY A 61 -17.48 0.77 -9.31
N ASN A 62 -18.30 0.44 -8.31
CA ASN A 62 -18.80 -0.91 -8.04
C ASN A 62 -17.69 -2.00 -8.08
N TRP A 63 -16.59 -1.77 -7.35
CA TRP A 63 -15.39 -2.60 -7.42
C TRP A 63 -15.60 -4.06 -7.00
N ASN A 64 -16.63 -4.33 -6.19
CA ASN A 64 -17.01 -5.70 -5.79
C ASN A 64 -17.59 -6.51 -6.97
N ALA A 65 -18.15 -5.84 -7.98
CA ALA A 65 -18.66 -6.49 -9.18
C ALA A 65 -17.56 -6.80 -10.20
N VAL A 66 -16.39 -6.14 -10.12
CA VAL A 66 -15.24 -6.37 -11.02
C VAL A 66 -14.90 -7.85 -11.08
N GLN A 67 -14.64 -8.47 -9.93
CA GLN A 67 -14.26 -9.89 -9.86
C GLN A 67 -15.31 -10.81 -10.50
N LYS A 68 -16.60 -10.50 -10.32
CA LYS A 68 -17.70 -11.31 -10.86
C LYS A 68 -17.83 -11.18 -12.38
N HIS A 69 -17.48 -10.03 -12.94
CA HIS A 69 -17.74 -9.70 -14.35
C HIS A 69 -16.49 -9.75 -15.25
N SER A 70 -15.28 -9.69 -14.68
CA SER A 70 -14.03 -9.65 -15.44
C SER A 70 -13.18 -10.91 -15.32
N GLY A 71 -13.55 -11.85 -14.43
CA GLY A 71 -12.77 -13.06 -14.16
C GLY A 71 -11.45 -12.78 -13.41
N LEU A 72 -11.29 -11.57 -12.88
CA LEU A 72 -10.07 -11.16 -12.18
C LEU A 72 -10.05 -11.73 -10.75
N PHE A 73 -8.98 -12.45 -10.40
CA PHE A 73 -8.80 -13.07 -9.08
C PHE A 73 -8.28 -12.07 -8.02
N ARG A 74 -8.81 -10.84 -8.01
CA ARG A 74 -8.47 -9.76 -7.08
C ARG A 74 -9.75 -9.22 -6.41
N CYS A 75 -9.69 -8.94 -5.12
CA CYS A 75 -10.83 -8.32 -4.42
C CYS A 75 -11.07 -6.88 -4.89
N GLY A 76 -12.32 -6.41 -4.74
CA GLY A 76 -12.71 -5.06 -5.12
C GLY A 76 -11.85 -3.96 -4.47
N LYS A 77 -11.43 -4.13 -3.21
CA LYS A 77 -10.50 -3.19 -2.55
C LYS A 77 -9.18 -3.06 -3.30
N SER A 78 -8.60 -4.19 -3.72
CA SER A 78 -7.36 -4.22 -4.50
C SER A 78 -7.55 -3.57 -5.87
N CYS A 79 -8.66 -3.87 -6.56
CA CYS A 79 -9.00 -3.27 -7.86
C CYS A 79 -9.11 -1.74 -7.76
N ARG A 80 -9.84 -1.23 -6.75
CA ARG A 80 -9.95 0.21 -6.50
C ARG A 80 -8.58 0.87 -6.29
N LEU A 81 -7.75 0.25 -5.45
CA LEU A 81 -6.43 0.78 -5.13
C LEU A 81 -5.54 0.80 -6.37
N ARG A 82 -5.54 -0.29 -7.15
CA ARG A 82 -4.76 -0.38 -8.39
C ARG A 82 -5.18 0.67 -9.40
N TRP A 83 -6.50 0.84 -9.59
CA TRP A 83 -7.03 1.85 -10.50
C TRP A 83 -6.57 3.25 -10.09
N ALA A 84 -6.84 3.64 -8.85
CA ALA A 84 -6.58 4.99 -8.35
C ALA A 84 -5.08 5.36 -8.40
N ASN A 85 -4.20 4.39 -8.16
CA ASN A 85 -2.77 4.63 -7.97
C ASN A 85 -1.89 4.35 -9.18
N HIS A 86 -2.38 3.60 -10.17
CA HIS A 86 -1.52 3.17 -11.29
C HIS A 86 -2.17 3.27 -12.68
N LEU A 87 -3.48 3.07 -12.79
CA LEU A 87 -4.13 2.88 -14.10
C LEU A 87 -5.01 4.06 -14.54
N ARG A 88 -5.42 4.92 -13.62
CA ARG A 88 -6.25 6.08 -13.96
C ARG A 88 -5.54 6.98 -14.99
N PRO A 89 -6.19 7.37 -16.10
CA PRO A 89 -5.53 8.07 -17.21
C PRO A 89 -5.00 9.46 -16.82
N ASN A 90 -5.65 10.13 -15.86
CA ASN A 90 -5.25 11.46 -15.39
C ASN A 90 -4.23 11.41 -14.23
N LEU A 91 -3.65 10.24 -13.97
CA LEU A 91 -2.63 10.08 -12.94
C LEU A 91 -1.28 10.54 -13.48
N LYS A 92 -0.70 11.56 -12.84
CA LYS A 92 0.68 11.95 -13.10
C LYS A 92 1.65 10.94 -12.48
N LYS A 93 2.60 10.46 -13.27
CA LYS A 93 3.65 9.51 -12.87
C LYS A 93 4.99 10.21 -12.98
N GLY A 94 5.83 10.12 -11.96
CA GLY A 94 7.18 10.71 -11.96
C GLY A 94 7.51 11.43 -10.65
N ALA A 95 8.71 12.02 -10.60
CA ALA A 95 9.14 12.85 -9.48
C ALA A 95 8.22 14.06 -9.31
N PHE A 96 8.09 14.53 -8.08
CA PHE A 96 7.41 15.79 -7.80
C PHE A 96 8.26 16.95 -8.31
N THR A 97 7.58 17.98 -8.79
CA THR A 97 8.21 19.29 -9.05
C THR A 97 8.58 19.97 -7.73
N ALA A 98 9.53 20.91 -7.74
CA ALA A 98 9.92 21.63 -6.53
C ALA A 98 8.73 22.38 -5.89
N GLU A 99 7.80 22.87 -6.73
CA GLU A 99 6.56 23.49 -6.30
C GLU A 99 5.63 22.49 -5.60
N GLU A 100 5.50 21.28 -6.15
CA GLU A 100 4.72 20.20 -5.54
C GLU A 100 5.34 19.77 -4.22
N GLU A 101 6.67 19.62 -4.14
CA GLU A 101 7.38 19.30 -2.89
C GLU A 101 7.14 20.37 -1.81
N ARG A 102 7.26 21.64 -2.17
CA ARG A 102 6.96 22.75 -1.26
C ARG A 102 5.53 22.70 -0.75
N LEU A 103 4.57 22.42 -1.63
CA LEU A 103 3.17 22.28 -1.26
C LEU A 103 2.93 21.08 -0.33
N ILE A 104 3.62 19.94 -0.56
CA ILE A 104 3.55 18.77 0.33
C ILE A 104 3.98 19.17 1.74
N ILE A 105 5.12 19.85 1.87
CA ILE A 105 5.67 20.28 3.15
C ILE A 105 4.72 21.25 3.87
N GLU A 106 4.19 22.25 3.16
CA GLU A 106 3.29 23.25 3.74
C GLU A 106 1.97 22.60 4.23
N LEU A 107 1.37 21.75 3.40
CA LEU A 107 0.15 21.04 3.75
C LEU A 107 0.40 20.09 4.94
N HIS A 108 1.50 19.35 4.94
CA HIS A 108 1.87 18.46 6.04
C HIS A 108 2.09 19.23 7.35
N ALA A 109 2.79 20.36 7.32
CA ALA A 109 2.95 21.24 8.48
C ALA A 109 1.61 21.76 9.01
N LYS A 110 0.65 22.02 8.11
CA LYS A 110 -0.67 22.57 8.48
C LYS A 110 -1.63 21.51 9.02
N MET A 111 -1.64 20.29 8.47
CA MET A 111 -2.67 19.29 8.77
C MET A 111 -2.15 17.91 9.20
N GLY A 112 -0.84 17.72 9.27
CA GLY A 112 -0.18 16.47 9.66
C GLY A 112 -0.33 15.36 8.63
N ASN A 113 -0.26 14.11 9.08
CA ASN A 113 -0.35 12.89 8.27
C ASN A 113 -1.77 12.62 7.72
N LYS A 114 -2.35 13.58 6.98
CA LYS A 114 -3.67 13.48 6.34
C LYS A 114 -3.52 13.35 4.83
N TRP A 115 -2.71 12.40 4.40
CA TRP A 115 -2.32 12.19 3.00
C TRP A 115 -3.50 12.07 2.04
N ALA A 116 -4.56 11.35 2.42
CA ALA A 116 -5.76 11.24 1.59
C ALA A 116 -6.44 12.60 1.36
N ARG A 117 -6.41 13.50 2.36
CA ARG A 117 -6.95 14.86 2.24
C ARG A 117 -6.03 15.74 1.40
N MET A 118 -4.71 15.62 1.57
CA MET A 118 -3.73 16.34 0.76
C MET A 118 -3.80 15.93 -0.72
N ALA A 119 -3.92 14.63 -1.00
CA ALA A 119 -4.06 14.07 -2.34
C ALA A 119 -5.34 14.52 -3.08
N ALA A 120 -6.38 14.90 -2.34
CA ALA A 120 -7.58 15.49 -2.96
C ALA A 120 -7.30 16.87 -3.59
N HIS A 121 -6.27 17.59 -3.11
CA HIS A 121 -5.86 18.88 -3.67
C HIS A 121 -4.94 18.74 -4.88
N HIS A 122 -4.22 17.62 -5.03
CA HIS A 122 -3.28 17.40 -6.13
C HIS A 122 -3.26 15.94 -6.61
N VAL A 123 -3.61 15.72 -7.88
CA VAL A 123 -3.67 14.39 -8.52
C VAL A 123 -2.34 13.61 -8.47
N HIS A 124 -1.20 14.30 -8.45
CA HIS A 124 0.14 13.69 -8.35
C HIS A 124 0.42 13.15 -6.93
N MET A 125 -0.21 13.73 -5.89
CA MET A 125 -0.03 13.30 -4.50
C MET A 125 -0.78 12.01 -4.15
N SER A 126 -1.59 11.46 -5.07
CA SER A 126 -2.30 10.19 -4.88
C SER A 126 -1.35 9.02 -4.55
N MET A 127 -0.09 9.10 -4.99
CA MET A 127 0.92 8.08 -4.70
C MET A 127 1.44 8.11 -3.25
N LEU A 128 1.30 9.22 -2.52
CA LEU A 128 1.75 9.34 -1.12
C LEU A 128 0.87 8.53 -0.15
N VAL A 129 -0.36 8.20 -0.55
CA VAL A 129 -1.34 7.47 0.27
C VAL A 129 -1.02 5.98 0.38
N VAL A 130 -0.09 5.46 -0.43
CA VAL A 130 0.20 4.01 -0.54
C VAL A 130 1.42 3.58 0.28
N GLY A 131 2.21 4.53 0.77
CA GLY A 131 3.52 4.29 1.41
C GLY A 131 3.59 4.59 2.91
N VAL A 132 2.45 4.83 3.56
CA VAL A 132 2.28 5.12 5.00
C VAL A 132 1.14 4.28 5.54
#